data_AF-A0A7J8FS25-F1
#
_entry.id   AF-A0A7J8FS25-F1
#
_cell.length_a   1.000
_cell.length_b   1.000
_cell.length_c   1.000
_cell.angle_alpha   90.00
_cell.angle_beta   90.00
_cell.angle_gamma   90.00
#
_symmetry.space_group_name_H-M   'P 1'
#
loop_
_entity.id
_entity.type
_entity.pdbx_description
1 polymer ?
#
loop_
_entity_poly.entity_id
_entity_poly.type
_entity_poly.pdbx_seq_one_letter_code
_entity_poly.pdbx_strand_id
1 'polypeptide(L)'
;MLLLEKETIIVYRLPWTWKCSKLLMKGIHAGLNAVAAVLAIISLVAVFDFHNGKNIPNMYSLHSWVGLIAVILYMLQLLLGVSVFLLPLAPLSLRALLMPIHVYSGLLIFGTVIATALMGVTEKLIFSVKNPAYNTLPPEGVFTNTLGLLILVFGALIFWIVTRPQWKRPKEPNSILLQPNGGAPEGVDGPTAVHFGNMDKSDSELNSEAAARKRNIALDETGQRSTM
;
A
#
# COMPACT_ATOMS: atom_id res chain seq x y z
N MET A 1 13.64 15.82 -2.30
CA MET A 1 12.52 15.02 -2.84
C MET A 1 12.67 13.54 -2.48
N LEU A 2 13.62 12.80 -3.07
CA LEU A 2 13.80 11.34 -2.86
C LEU A 2 13.83 10.88 -1.38
N LEU A 3 14.53 11.61 -0.50
CA LEU A 3 14.61 11.25 0.93
C LEU A 3 13.26 11.41 1.66
N LEU A 4 12.50 12.44 1.32
CA LEU A 4 11.18 12.69 1.91
C LEU A 4 10.12 11.74 1.35
N GLU A 5 10.19 11.42 0.04
CA GLU A 5 9.32 10.41 -0.58
C GLU A 5 9.51 9.03 0.06
N LYS A 6 10.76 8.63 0.36
CA LYS A 6 11.07 7.41 1.10
C LYS A 6 10.29 7.34 2.40
N GLU A 7 10.43 8.34 3.27
CA GLU A 7 9.83 8.33 4.60
C GLU A 7 8.32 8.13 4.47
N THR A 8 7.76 8.77 3.46
CA THR A 8 6.34 8.76 3.14
C THR A 8 5.85 7.40 2.63
N ILE A 9 6.68 6.70 1.85
CA ILE A 9 6.43 5.33 1.35
C ILE A 9 6.54 4.30 2.49
N ILE A 10 7.47 4.47 3.43
CA ILE A 10 7.75 3.48 4.49
C ILE A 10 7.07 3.78 5.82
N VAL A 11 6.51 4.98 6.05
CA VAL A 11 6.00 5.40 7.37
C VAL A 11 4.95 4.44 7.95
N TYR A 12 4.15 3.81 7.08
CA TYR A 12 3.15 2.82 7.49
C TYR A 12 3.74 1.42 7.75
N ARG A 13 5.00 1.20 7.43
CA ARG A 13 5.69 -0.10 7.56
C ARG A 13 6.60 -0.17 8.78
N LEU A 14 6.77 0.94 9.49
CA LEU A 14 7.58 1.02 10.69
C LEU A 14 6.82 0.41 11.89
N PRO A 15 7.34 -0.64 12.57
CA PRO A 15 6.61 -1.33 13.64
C PRO A 15 6.16 -0.40 14.78
N TRP A 16 6.96 0.63 15.09
CA TRP A 16 6.65 1.60 16.15
C TRP A 16 5.50 2.56 15.78
N THR A 17 5.14 2.72 14.50
CA THR A 17 4.01 3.56 14.09
C THR A 17 2.68 2.82 14.06
N TRP A 18 2.69 1.49 14.26
CA TRP A 18 1.47 0.67 14.20
C TRP A 18 0.49 0.99 15.32
N LYS A 19 0.99 1.39 16.50
CA LYS A 19 0.18 1.83 17.64
C LYS A 19 -0.22 3.30 17.57
N CYS A 20 0.32 4.08 16.62
CA CYS A 20 -0.01 5.50 16.48
C CYS A 20 -1.34 5.70 15.74
N SER A 21 -2.01 6.82 16.04
CA SER A 21 -3.24 7.22 15.34
C SER A 21 -3.07 7.19 13.82
N LYS A 22 -4.00 6.52 13.14
CA LYS A 22 -4.00 6.43 11.66
C LYS A 22 -4.16 7.82 11.02
N LEU A 23 -4.92 8.72 11.65
CA LEU A 23 -5.08 10.09 11.16
C LEU A 23 -3.78 10.88 11.28
N LEU A 24 -3.05 10.72 12.40
CA LEU A 24 -1.72 11.32 12.58
C LEU A 24 -0.75 10.85 11.50
N MET A 25 -0.68 9.54 11.24
CA MET A 25 0.20 9.00 10.20
C MET A 25 -0.16 9.49 8.79
N LYS A 26 -1.45 9.67 8.50
CA LYS A 26 -1.91 10.32 7.26
C LYS A 26 -1.49 11.78 7.17
N GLY A 27 -1.59 12.52 8.28
CA GLY A 27 -1.13 13.90 8.36
C GLY A 27 0.38 14.02 8.11
N ILE A 28 1.20 13.17 8.74
CA ILE A 28 2.65 13.12 8.51
C ILE A 28 2.97 12.77 7.06
N HIS A 29 2.32 11.74 6.50
CA HIS A 29 2.49 11.35 5.11
C HIS A 29 2.14 12.49 4.14
N ALA A 30 1.02 13.18 4.36
CA ALA A 30 0.63 14.32 3.54
C ALA A 30 1.61 15.50 3.69
N GLY A 31 2.03 15.81 4.92
CA GLY A 31 2.97 16.89 5.22
C GLY A 31 4.34 16.67 4.57
N LEU A 32 4.91 15.47 4.69
CA LEU A 32 6.19 15.13 4.07
C LEU A 32 6.12 15.22 2.53
N ASN A 33 5.03 14.71 1.92
CA ASN A 33 4.85 14.85 0.48
C ASN A 33 4.70 16.31 0.04
N ALA A 34 4.02 17.14 0.84
CA ALA A 34 3.84 18.56 0.56
C ALA A 34 5.17 19.34 0.65
N VAL A 35 6.01 19.05 1.64
CA VAL A 35 7.35 19.63 1.71
C VAL A 35 8.18 19.22 0.50
N ALA A 36 8.13 17.94 0.10
CA ALA A 36 8.81 17.46 -1.09
C ALA A 36 8.30 18.13 -2.38
N ALA A 37 6.99 18.38 -2.49
CA ALA A 37 6.37 19.12 -3.59
C ALA A 37 6.93 20.55 -3.70
N VAL A 38 6.96 21.29 -2.58
CA VAL A 38 7.48 22.66 -2.54
C VAL A 38 8.95 22.69 -2.97
N LEU A 39 9.77 21.79 -2.44
CA LEU A 39 11.19 21.70 -2.84
C LEU A 39 11.36 21.35 -4.33
N ALA A 40 10.49 20.51 -4.90
CA ALA A 40 10.51 20.19 -6.32
C ALA A 40 10.14 21.40 -7.19
N ILE A 41 9.13 22.18 -6.79
CA ILE A 41 8.76 23.43 -7.48
C ILE A 41 9.91 24.42 -7.43
N ILE A 42 10.53 24.63 -6.26
CA ILE A 42 11.69 25.51 -6.11
C ILE A 42 12.84 25.07 -7.04
N SER A 43 13.11 23.76 -7.11
CA SER A 43 14.13 23.21 -8.00
C SER A 43 13.82 23.44 -9.48
N LEU A 44 12.55 23.37 -9.89
CA LEU A 44 12.14 23.68 -11.26
C LEU A 44 12.31 25.17 -11.55
N VAL A 45 11.80 26.04 -10.68
CA VAL A 45 11.95 27.50 -10.85
C VAL A 45 13.43 27.87 -10.99
N ALA A 46 14.30 27.30 -10.15
CA ALA A 46 15.73 27.55 -10.21
C ALA A 46 16.35 27.15 -11.57
N VAL A 47 15.95 26.03 -12.19
CA VAL A 47 16.51 25.62 -13.48
C VAL A 47 15.97 26.47 -14.63
N PHE A 48 14.69 26.84 -14.60
CA PHE A 48 14.09 27.75 -15.58
C PHE A 48 14.73 29.14 -15.52
N ASP A 49 14.91 29.68 -14.31
CA ASP A 49 15.58 30.97 -14.11
C ASP A 49 17.04 30.94 -14.59
N PHE A 50 17.77 29.86 -14.29
CA PHE A 50 19.15 29.67 -14.77
C PHE A 50 19.22 29.63 -16.29
N HIS A 51 18.34 28.85 -16.95
CA HIS A 51 18.30 28.77 -18.41
C HIS A 51 17.92 30.09 -19.05
N ASN A 52 16.88 30.75 -18.54
CA ASN A 52 16.43 32.05 -19.04
C ASN A 52 17.53 33.11 -18.91
N GLY A 53 18.20 33.17 -17.75
CA GLY A 53 19.32 34.08 -17.51
C GLY A 53 20.57 33.79 -18.35
N LYS A 54 20.70 32.58 -18.90
CA LYS A 54 21.82 32.15 -19.76
C LYS A 54 21.43 31.99 -21.24
N ASN A 55 20.20 32.31 -21.62
CA ASN A 55 19.64 32.07 -22.96
C ASN A 55 19.82 30.61 -23.44
N ILE A 56 19.68 29.66 -22.51
CA ILE A 56 19.68 28.22 -22.81
C ILE A 56 18.23 27.82 -23.12
N PRO A 57 17.95 27.10 -24.23
CA PRO A 57 16.62 26.60 -24.50
C PRO A 57 16.10 25.71 -23.38
N ASN A 58 14.83 25.87 -23.01
CA ASN A 58 14.18 25.02 -22.02
C ASN A 58 13.53 23.78 -22.67
N MET A 59 13.31 22.74 -21.87
CA MET A 59 12.45 21.59 -22.22
C MET A 59 12.83 20.85 -23.50
N TYR A 60 14.11 20.75 -23.85
CA TYR A 60 14.57 20.01 -25.04
C TYR A 60 15.14 18.62 -24.74
N SER A 61 15.50 18.32 -23.49
CA SER A 61 16.13 17.05 -23.12
C SER A 61 15.13 16.02 -22.60
N LEU A 62 15.44 14.73 -22.73
CA LEU A 62 14.60 13.66 -22.17
C LEU A 62 14.51 13.77 -20.64
N HIS A 63 15.60 14.15 -19.97
CA HIS A 63 15.59 14.46 -18.54
C HIS A 63 14.51 15.49 -18.19
N SER A 64 14.41 16.58 -18.96
CA SER A 64 13.42 17.63 -18.72
C SER A 64 11.98 17.17 -18.96
N TRP A 65 11.73 16.38 -20.01
CA TRP A 65 10.39 15.87 -20.32
C TRP A 65 9.90 14.90 -19.24
N VAL A 66 10.72 13.90 -18.90
CA VAL A 66 10.38 12.90 -17.88
C VAL A 66 10.29 13.56 -16.50
N GLY A 67 11.17 14.51 -16.20
CA GLY A 67 11.14 15.27 -14.95
C GLY A 67 9.87 16.11 -14.77
N LEU A 68 9.44 16.84 -15.80
CA LEU A 68 8.21 17.62 -15.72
C LEU A 68 6.97 16.73 -15.58
N ILE A 69 6.90 15.63 -16.33
CA ILE A 69 5.82 14.63 -16.19
C ILE A 69 5.80 14.08 -14.76
N ALA A 70 6.95 13.72 -14.19
CA ALA A 70 7.04 13.22 -12.82
C ALA A 70 6.51 14.24 -11.80
N VAL A 71 6.87 15.52 -11.93
CA VAL A 71 6.37 16.58 -11.04
C VAL A 71 4.85 16.77 -11.18
N ILE A 72 4.31 16.80 -12.40
CA ILE A 72 2.86 16.94 -12.62
C ILE A 72 2.11 15.75 -11.99
N LEU A 73 2.55 14.52 -12.27
CA LEU A 73 1.95 13.31 -11.70
C LEU A 73 2.06 13.30 -10.17
N TYR A 74 3.18 13.77 -9.61
CA TYR A 74 3.37 13.89 -8.18
C TYR A 74 2.38 14.88 -7.54
N MET A 75 2.14 16.04 -8.17
CA MET A 75 1.14 17.01 -7.67
C MET A 75 -0.28 16.45 -7.73
N LEU A 76 -0.64 15.78 -8.83
CA LEU A 76 -1.94 15.11 -8.96
C LEU A 76 -2.13 14.03 -7.89
N GLN A 77 -1.08 13.25 -7.65
CA GLN A 77 -1.05 12.23 -6.61
C GLN A 77 -1.24 12.81 -5.21
N LEU A 78 -0.60 13.95 -4.91
CA LEU A 78 -0.73 14.66 -3.64
C LEU A 78 -2.15 15.22 -3.45
N LEU A 79 -2.70 15.88 -4.47
CA LEU A 79 -4.06 16.45 -4.43
C LEU A 79 -5.12 15.36 -4.24
N LEU A 80 -5.02 14.27 -5.02
CA LEU A 80 -5.91 13.11 -4.89
C LEU A 80 -5.75 12.45 -3.52
N GLY A 81 -4.51 12.30 -3.05
CA GLY A 81 -4.20 11.70 -1.75
C GLY A 81 -4.83 12.45 -0.57
N VAL A 82 -4.69 13.78 -0.55
CA VAL A 82 -5.29 14.66 0.46
C VAL A 82 -6.82 14.60 0.38
N SER A 83 -7.38 14.79 -0.82
CA SER A 83 -8.83 14.88 -1.02
C SER A 83 -9.58 13.60 -0.67
N VAL A 84 -9.00 12.44 -1.00
CA VAL A 84 -9.66 11.13 -0.84
C VAL A 84 -9.32 10.46 0.48
N PHE A 85 -8.06 10.51 0.92
CA PHE A 85 -7.60 9.71 2.06
C PHE A 85 -7.41 10.51 3.35
N LEU A 86 -7.13 11.81 3.29
CA LEU A 86 -6.96 12.65 4.48
C LEU A 86 -8.29 13.28 4.90
N LEU A 87 -9.01 13.90 3.97
CA LEU A 87 -10.29 14.55 4.25
C LEU A 87 -11.42 13.51 4.45
N PRO A 88 -12.45 13.81 5.27
CA PRO A 88 -13.59 12.91 5.49
C PRO A 88 -14.59 12.87 4.32
N LEU A 89 -14.37 13.66 3.26
CA LEU A 89 -15.34 13.91 2.18
C LEU A 89 -15.62 12.70 1.28
N ALA A 90 -14.62 11.83 1.04
CA ALA A 90 -14.77 10.74 0.07
C ALA A 90 -15.46 9.50 0.66
N PRO A 91 -16.41 8.87 -0.07
CA PRO A 91 -17.08 7.64 0.34
C PRO A 91 -16.11 6.45 0.42
N LEU A 92 -16.46 5.45 1.23
CA LEU A 92 -15.60 4.28 1.47
C LEU A 92 -15.34 3.45 0.20
N SER A 93 -16.32 3.35 -0.70
CA SER A 93 -16.19 2.66 -1.99
C SER A 93 -15.12 3.31 -2.88
N LEU A 94 -15.14 4.65 -2.98
CA LEU A 94 -14.14 5.40 -3.75
C LEU A 94 -12.74 5.25 -3.15
N ARG A 95 -12.61 5.27 -1.82
CA ARG A 95 -11.33 5.03 -1.14
C ARG A 95 -10.79 3.62 -1.45
N ALA A 96 -11.66 2.61 -1.45
CA ALA A 96 -11.26 1.24 -1.77
C ALA A 96 -10.81 1.09 -3.23
N LEU A 97 -11.49 1.75 -4.16
CA LEU A 97 -11.15 1.75 -5.59
C LEU A 97 -9.83 2.48 -5.88
N LEU A 98 -9.61 3.64 -5.27
CA LEU A 98 -8.43 4.48 -5.55
C LEU A 98 -7.18 4.06 -4.77
N MET A 99 -7.31 3.27 -3.69
CA MET A 99 -6.16 2.86 -2.87
C MET A 99 -5.09 2.09 -3.66
N PRO A 100 -5.42 1.05 -4.47
CA PRO A 100 -4.42 0.36 -5.29
C PRO A 100 -3.76 1.32 -6.29
N ILE A 101 -4.55 2.14 -6.97
CA ILE A 101 -4.06 3.12 -7.95
C ILE A 101 -3.06 4.06 -7.28
N HIS A 102 -3.42 4.63 -6.12
CA HIS A 102 -2.54 5.51 -5.36
C HIS A 102 -1.23 4.81 -4.93
N VAL A 103 -1.27 3.55 -4.50
CA VAL A 103 -0.03 2.83 -4.14
C VAL A 103 0.84 2.60 -5.36
N TYR A 104 0.28 2.10 -6.47
CA TYR A 104 1.06 1.80 -7.67
C TYR A 104 1.61 3.06 -8.34
N SER A 105 0.79 4.11 -8.47
CA SER A 105 1.23 5.39 -9.04
C SER A 105 2.32 6.03 -8.18
N GLY A 106 2.23 5.95 -6.85
CA GLY A 106 3.27 6.46 -5.95
C GLY A 106 4.62 5.77 -6.16
N LEU A 107 4.62 4.44 -6.33
CA LEU A 107 5.83 3.67 -6.62
C LEU A 107 6.38 3.96 -8.02
N LEU A 108 5.50 4.08 -9.01
CA LEU A 108 5.89 4.42 -10.37
C LEU A 108 6.54 5.81 -10.42
N ILE A 109 5.94 6.82 -9.78
CA ILE A 109 6.48 8.17 -9.70
C ILE A 109 7.85 8.15 -9.01
N PHE A 110 8.00 7.45 -7.89
CA PHE A 110 9.29 7.32 -7.20
C PHE A 110 10.38 6.71 -8.10
N GLY A 111 10.07 5.64 -8.83
CA GLY A 111 10.98 5.04 -9.81
C GLY A 111 11.34 6.00 -10.94
N THR A 112 10.37 6.75 -11.46
CA THR A 112 10.57 7.77 -12.50
C THR A 112 11.45 8.91 -11.99
N VAL A 113 11.29 9.37 -10.74
CA VAL A 113 12.14 10.40 -10.13
C VAL A 113 13.60 9.93 -10.01
N ILE A 114 13.82 8.65 -9.66
CA ILE A 114 15.17 8.06 -9.66
C ILE A 114 15.77 8.08 -11.07
N ALA A 115 15.03 7.61 -12.08
CA ALA A 115 15.49 7.63 -13.47
C ALA A 115 15.82 9.05 -13.93
N THR A 116 14.94 10.02 -13.63
CA THR A 116 15.16 11.44 -13.92
C THR A 116 16.42 11.98 -13.24
N ALA A 117 16.65 11.64 -11.97
CA ALA A 117 17.85 12.07 -11.25
C ALA A 117 19.13 11.52 -11.89
N LEU A 118 19.14 10.24 -12.29
CA LEU A 118 20.28 9.62 -12.96
C LEU A 118 20.54 10.24 -14.35
N MET A 119 19.49 10.53 -15.12
CA MET A 119 19.61 11.27 -16.39
C MET A 119 20.19 12.67 -16.17
N GLY A 120 19.71 13.41 -15.16
CA GLY A 120 20.19 14.77 -14.86
C GLY A 120 21.65 14.80 -14.39
N VAL A 121 22.04 13.84 -13.55
CA VAL A 121 23.45 13.64 -13.16
C VAL A 121 24.33 13.39 -14.39
N THR A 122 23.88 12.50 -15.28
CA THR A 122 24.61 12.15 -16.50
C THR A 122 24.77 13.35 -17.43
N GLU A 123 23.67 14.08 -17.70
CA GLU A 123 23.70 15.31 -18.50
C GLU A 123 24.66 16.34 -17.89
N LYS A 124 24.60 16.56 -16.57
CA LYS A 124 25.44 17.54 -15.90
C LYS A 124 26.92 17.19 -15.97
N LEU A 125 27.28 15.92 -15.80
CA LEU A 125 28.66 15.44 -15.95
C LEU A 125 29.19 15.66 -17.37
N ILE A 126 28.41 15.27 -18.38
CA ILE A 126 28.79 15.43 -19.80
C ILE A 126 28.99 16.91 -20.14
N PHE A 127 28.15 17.81 -19.62
CA PHE A 127 28.23 19.23 -19.94
C PHE A 127 29.28 20.00 -19.15
N SER A 128 29.61 19.57 -17.93
CA SER A 128 30.43 20.37 -17.01
C SER A 128 31.87 19.85 -16.88
N VAL A 129 32.08 18.54 -16.99
CA VAL A 129 33.40 17.91 -16.74
C VAL A 129 34.14 17.74 -18.08
N LYS A 130 34.73 18.84 -18.55
CA LYS A 130 35.43 18.90 -19.85
C LYS A 130 36.95 18.79 -19.75
N ASN A 131 37.56 19.31 -18.69
CA ASN A 131 39.03 19.36 -18.54
C ASN A 131 39.44 19.11 -17.06
N PRO A 132 39.99 17.93 -16.74
CA PRO A 132 40.13 16.76 -17.60
C PRO A 132 38.75 16.21 -18.02
N ALA A 133 38.68 15.58 -19.19
CA ALA A 133 37.43 15.10 -19.76
C ALA A 133 36.82 13.99 -18.88
N TYR A 134 35.49 13.93 -18.79
CA TYR A 134 34.78 12.96 -17.96
C TYR A 134 35.22 11.49 -18.14
N ASN A 135 35.52 11.08 -19.38
CA ASN A 135 35.99 9.72 -19.69
C ASN A 135 37.37 9.36 -19.09
N THR A 136 38.13 10.34 -18.60
CA THR A 136 39.40 10.12 -17.89
C THR A 136 39.19 9.79 -16.41
N LEU A 137 37.93 9.70 -15.95
CA LEU A 137 37.53 9.42 -14.57
C LEU A 137 38.15 10.41 -13.55
N PRO A 138 37.97 11.72 -13.73
CA PRO A 138 38.42 12.67 -12.72
C PRO A 138 37.67 12.46 -11.39
N PRO A 139 38.24 12.94 -10.26
CA PRO A 139 37.62 12.78 -8.95
C PRO A 139 36.16 13.22 -8.88
N GLU A 140 35.79 14.33 -9.54
CA GLU A 140 34.40 14.80 -9.64
C GLU A 140 33.48 13.78 -10.36
N GLY A 141 33.97 13.18 -11.44
CA GLY A 141 33.24 12.14 -12.18
C GLY A 141 33.03 10.88 -11.33
N VAL A 142 34.06 10.41 -10.63
CA VAL A 142 33.97 9.24 -9.74
C VAL A 142 33.01 9.52 -8.58
N PHE A 143 33.11 10.69 -7.96
CA PHE A 143 32.23 11.10 -6.85
C PHE A 143 30.77 11.12 -7.29
N THR A 144 30.48 11.75 -8.43
CA THR A 144 29.11 11.92 -8.91
C THR A 144 28.52 10.60 -9.41
N ASN A 145 29.32 9.72 -10.04
CA ASN A 145 28.89 8.36 -10.37
C ASN A 145 28.57 7.54 -9.12
N THR A 146 29.40 7.66 -8.08
CA THR A 146 29.15 7.01 -6.79
C THR A 146 27.85 7.51 -6.18
N LEU A 147 27.57 8.81 -6.22
CA LEU A 147 26.29 9.37 -5.81
C LEU A 147 25.11 8.79 -6.61
N GLY A 148 25.25 8.65 -7.93
CA GLY A 148 24.25 7.99 -8.78
C GLY A 148 23.97 6.54 -8.35
N LEU A 149 25.03 5.76 -8.06
CA LEU A 149 24.89 4.40 -7.54
C LEU A 149 24.21 4.37 -6.17
N LEU A 150 24.54 5.30 -5.28
CA LEU A 150 23.88 5.41 -3.97
C LEU A 150 22.39 5.73 -4.11
N ILE A 151 22.00 6.59 -5.05
CA ILE A 151 20.59 6.88 -5.37
C ILE A 151 19.88 5.61 -5.86
N LEU A 152 20.52 4.82 -6.72
CA LEU A 152 19.96 3.58 -7.26
C LEU A 152 19.78 2.51 -6.16
N VAL A 153 20.81 2.29 -5.34
CA VAL A 153 20.76 1.34 -4.20
C VAL A 153 19.70 1.78 -3.20
N PHE A 154 19.63 3.07 -2.89
CA PHE A 154 18.58 3.64 -2.05
C PHE A 154 17.19 3.31 -2.60
N GLY A 155 16.95 3.53 -3.88
CA GLY A 155 15.70 3.19 -4.55
C GLY A 155 15.36 1.70 -4.43
N ALA A 156 16.31 0.83 -4.73
CA ALA A 156 16.14 -0.63 -4.64
C ALA A 156 15.76 -1.09 -3.22
N LEU A 157 16.39 -0.53 -2.19
CA LEU A 157 16.06 -0.82 -0.79
C LEU A 157 14.63 -0.39 -0.43
N ILE A 158 14.16 0.74 -0.96
CA ILE A 158 12.77 1.19 -0.72
C ILE A 158 11.77 0.29 -1.44
N PHE A 159 12.03 -0.08 -2.69
CA PHE A 159 11.21 -1.06 -3.42
C PHE A 159 11.15 -2.41 -2.69
N TRP A 160 12.26 -2.86 -2.12
CA TRP A 160 12.29 -4.07 -1.30
C TRP A 160 11.40 -3.94 -0.06
N ILE A 161 11.55 -2.87 0.72
CA ILE A 161 10.78 -2.66 1.96
C ILE A 161 9.29 -2.55 1.66
N VAL A 162 8.92 -1.79 0.63
CA VAL A 162 7.51 -1.51 0.33
C VAL A 162 6.78 -2.70 -0.29
N THR A 163 7.49 -3.69 -0.84
CA THR A 163 6.88 -4.88 -1.44
C THR A 163 6.74 -6.04 -0.47
N ARG A 164 7.35 -5.98 0.73
CA ARG A 164 7.20 -7.03 1.76
C ARG A 164 5.80 -7.07 2.36
N PRO A 165 4.99 -8.13 2.16
CA PRO A 165 3.66 -8.22 2.75
C PRO A 165 3.70 -8.25 4.29
N GLN A 166 4.70 -8.92 4.86
CA GLN A 166 4.91 -9.07 6.31
C GLN A 166 5.18 -7.76 7.05
N TRP A 167 5.58 -6.70 6.34
CA TRP A 167 5.83 -5.37 6.92
C TRP A 167 4.67 -4.40 6.68
N LYS A 168 3.55 -4.86 6.14
CA LYS A 168 2.38 -4.01 5.90
C LYS A 168 1.71 -3.73 7.25
N ARG A 169 1.30 -2.48 7.50
CA ARG A 169 0.55 -2.12 8.71
C ARG A 169 -0.63 -3.08 8.91
N PRO A 170 -0.80 -3.69 10.09
CA PRO A 170 -1.97 -4.50 10.41
C PRO A 170 -3.27 -3.73 10.18
N LYS A 171 -4.31 -4.42 9.69
CA LYS A 171 -5.66 -3.84 9.57
C LYS A 171 -6.25 -3.65 10.98
N GLU A 172 -6.92 -2.52 11.20
CA GLU A 172 -7.66 -2.27 12.45
C GLU A 172 -8.80 -3.29 12.61
N PRO A 173 -9.07 -3.80 13.83
CA PRO A 173 -10.12 -4.79 14.09
C PRO A 173 -11.50 -4.38 13.55
N ASN A 174 -11.81 -3.08 13.61
CA ASN A 174 -13.10 -2.52 13.19
C ASN A 174 -13.32 -2.50 11.67
N SER A 175 -12.33 -2.88 10.87
CA SER A 175 -12.49 -3.02 9.41
C SER A 175 -13.03 -4.39 8.98
N ILE A 176 -13.07 -5.37 9.90
CA ILE A 176 -13.68 -6.69 9.67
C ILE A 176 -15.20 -6.62 9.89
N LEU A 177 -15.66 -5.76 10.80
CA LEU A 177 -17.09 -5.59 11.12
C LEU A 177 -17.91 -4.80 10.09
N LEU A 178 -17.25 -4.15 9.12
CA LEU A 178 -17.91 -3.34 8.09
C LEU A 178 -17.89 -3.99 6.70
N GLN A 179 -17.55 -5.28 6.60
CA GLN A 179 -18.01 -6.03 5.44
C GLN A 179 -19.52 -6.20 5.58
N PRO A 180 -20.35 -5.78 4.60
CA PRO A 180 -21.69 -6.32 4.53
C PRO A 180 -21.49 -7.80 4.23
N ASN A 181 -21.73 -8.65 5.23
CA ASN A 181 -21.95 -10.07 4.99
C ASN A 181 -23.28 -10.17 4.23
N GLY A 182 -23.24 -9.86 2.94
CA GLY A 182 -24.35 -9.96 2.00
C GLY A 182 -24.40 -11.35 1.40
N GLY A 183 -24.60 -12.35 2.25
CA GLY A 183 -25.15 -13.65 1.87
C GLY A 183 -26.56 -13.71 2.44
N ALA A 184 -27.56 -13.82 1.57
CA ALA A 184 -28.97 -13.64 1.84
C ALA A 184 -29.56 -14.59 2.90
N PRO A 185 -30.70 -14.21 3.53
CA PRO A 185 -31.62 -15.15 4.15
C PRO A 185 -32.53 -15.74 3.07
N GLU A 186 -32.36 -17.02 2.75
CA GLU A 186 -33.35 -17.83 2.02
C GLU A 186 -33.95 -18.81 3.04
N GLY A 187 -35.25 -18.95 3.26
CA GLY A 187 -36.42 -18.23 2.80
C GLY A 187 -37.55 -18.58 3.77
N VAL A 188 -38.47 -17.64 3.98
CA VAL A 188 -39.77 -17.93 4.59
C VAL A 188 -40.73 -18.04 3.41
N ASP A 189 -41.34 -19.20 3.25
CA ASP A 189 -42.74 -19.35 2.84
C ASP A 189 -43.14 -20.83 3.04
N GLY A 190 -44.08 -21.05 3.94
CA GLY A 190 -44.71 -22.35 4.12
C GLY A 190 -45.71 -22.65 2.99
N PRO A 191 -46.17 -23.90 2.88
CA PRO A 191 -47.45 -24.17 2.26
C PRO A 191 -48.39 -24.85 3.26
N THR A 192 -49.51 -24.18 3.54
CA THR A 192 -50.72 -24.81 4.04
C THR A 192 -51.25 -25.75 2.96
N ALA A 193 -51.20 -27.06 3.19
CA ALA A 193 -52.06 -28.01 2.50
C ALA A 193 -52.55 -29.05 3.53
N VAL A 194 -53.80 -28.86 3.95
CA VAL A 194 -54.60 -29.85 4.68
C VAL A 194 -55.16 -30.82 3.65
N HIS A 195 -54.79 -32.11 3.69
CA HIS A 195 -55.75 -33.21 3.50
C HIS A 195 -55.22 -34.58 3.98
N PHE A 196 -55.95 -35.14 4.95
CA PHE A 196 -56.15 -36.51 5.43
C PHE A 196 -55.32 -37.71 4.92
N GLY A 197 -54.87 -38.54 5.88
CA GLY A 197 -55.09 -39.99 5.84
C GLY A 197 -53.90 -40.91 6.17
N ASN A 198 -54.02 -41.63 7.30
CA ASN A 198 -53.38 -42.90 7.68
C ASN A 198 -51.89 -42.99 8.09
N MET A 199 -51.68 -43.09 9.41
CA MET A 199 -51.25 -44.30 10.14
C MET A 199 -50.08 -45.12 9.56
N ASP A 200 -48.87 -45.02 10.16
CA ASP A 200 -48.19 -46.19 10.74
C ASP A 200 -46.98 -45.86 11.65
N LYS A 201 -47.20 -46.09 12.95
CA LYS A 201 -46.35 -46.82 13.91
C LYS A 201 -44.91 -47.18 13.46
N SER A 202 -43.96 -46.26 13.61
CA SER A 202 -42.52 -46.61 13.50
C SER A 202 -41.56 -45.72 14.32
N ASP A 203 -41.99 -44.57 14.82
CA ASP A 203 -41.10 -43.65 15.56
C ASP A 203 -41.04 -43.86 17.09
N SER A 204 -41.87 -44.75 17.64
CA SER A 204 -41.89 -45.02 19.09
C SER A 204 -40.89 -46.08 19.57
N GLU A 205 -40.30 -46.88 18.67
CA GLU A 205 -39.32 -47.93 19.02
C GLU A 205 -37.86 -47.44 18.99
N LEU A 206 -37.55 -46.40 18.22
CA LEU A 206 -36.17 -45.90 18.11
C LEU A 206 -35.71 -45.10 19.35
N ASN A 207 -36.64 -44.45 20.04
CA ASN A 207 -36.33 -43.69 21.26
C ASN A 207 -36.17 -44.58 22.50
N SER A 208 -36.82 -45.75 22.54
CA SER A 208 -36.69 -46.70 23.66
C SER A 208 -35.39 -47.51 23.58
N GLU A 209 -34.93 -47.89 22.38
CA GLU A 209 -33.63 -48.55 22.19
C GLU A 209 -32.44 -47.63 22.52
N ALA A 210 -32.50 -46.36 22.12
CA ALA A 210 -31.43 -45.40 22.43
C ALA A 210 -31.31 -45.13 23.94
N ALA A 211 -32.44 -45.12 24.66
CA ALA A 211 -32.48 -44.98 26.11
C ALA A 211 -31.99 -46.24 26.84
N ALA A 212 -32.28 -47.44 26.33
CA ALA A 212 -31.76 -48.70 26.85
C ALA A 212 -30.24 -48.86 26.62
N ARG A 213 -29.74 -48.43 25.45
CA ARG A 213 -28.29 -48.45 25.14
C ARG A 213 -27.47 -47.54 26.06
N LYS A 214 -28.00 -46.36 26.43
CA LYS A 214 -27.33 -45.46 27.37
C LYS A 214 -27.29 -45.97 28.81
N ARG A 215 -28.28 -46.76 29.25
CA ARG A 215 -28.26 -47.39 30.59
C ARG A 215 -27.26 -48.53 30.69
N ASN A 216 -27.09 -49.33 29.64
CA ASN A 216 -26.18 -50.48 29.67
C ASN A 216 -24.69 -50.06 29.62
N ILE A 217 -24.36 -48.94 28.98
CA ILE A 217 -22.97 -48.42 28.95
C ILE A 217 -22.52 -47.91 30.33
N ALA A 218 -23.42 -47.30 31.12
CA ALA A 218 -23.10 -46.80 32.46
C ALA A 218 -22.86 -47.92 33.51
N LEU A 219 -23.41 -49.11 33.27
CA LEU A 219 -23.24 -50.27 34.17
C LEU A 219 -21.92 -51.02 33.90
N ASP A 220 -21.36 -50.92 32.70
CA ASP A 220 -20.10 -51.58 32.35
C ASP A 220 -18.87 -50.80 32.88
N GLU A 221 -18.95 -49.46 32.92
CA GLU A 221 -17.91 -48.60 33.54
C GLU A 221 -17.84 -48.71 35.06
N THR A 222 -18.92 -49.15 35.72
CA THR A 222 -18.96 -49.37 37.18
C THR A 222 -18.54 -50.80 37.57
N GLY A 223 -18.64 -51.77 36.65
CA GLY A 223 -18.16 -53.16 36.85
C GLY A 223 -16.66 -53.35 36.65
N GLN A 224 -16.01 -52.53 35.81
CA GLN A 224 -14.57 -52.64 35.53
C GLN A 224 -13.64 -51.99 36.57
N ARG A 225 -14.19 -51.38 37.63
CA ARG A 225 -13.42 -50.74 38.71
C ARG A 225 -13.34 -51.55 40.00
N SER A 226 -13.84 -52.79 40.03
CA SER A 226 -13.90 -53.64 41.23
C SER A 226 -13.17 -54.98 41.13
N THR A 227 -12.24 -55.15 40.17
CA THR A 227 -11.29 -56.29 40.16
C THR A 227 -9.87 -55.83 39.83
N MET A 228 -9.22 -55.20 40.82
CA MET A 228 -7.79 -55.31 41.14
C MET A 228 -7.62 -55.01 42.62
#